data_AF-A0A9C8FVN7-F1
#
_entry.id   AF-A0A9C8FVN7-F1
#
_cell.length_a   1.000
_cell.length_b   1.000
_cell.length_c   1.000
_cell.angle_alpha   90.00
_cell.angle_beta   90.00
_cell.angle_gamma   90.00
#
_symmetry.space_group_name_H-M   'P 1'
#
loop_
_entity.id
_entity.type
_entity.pdbx_description
1 polymer ?
#
loop_
_entity_poly.entity_id
_entity_poly.type
_entity_poly.pdbx_seq_one_letter_code
_entity_poly.pdbx_strand_id
1 'polypeptide(L)'
;NEGDAVAIASGNQLAGHRGVAMFQNSGLGNAVNPLTSMNHTFRIPVLLIVTLRGEPGGPADAPQHGLMGPITTSMLDTMQVKWEYFPSEAAEIEPALRRAVKYMDAESLPFAFVMKKGSVSPYEHRQLLPEVPMPRVKVRSSSVPQPQVRRTEMLQAVQSHSRASDIVLGTTGYTGRELYALEHRQNQFYMIGSMGCVSSLALGLALAKPGLRVIALDGDGSVLMRMGALATNGYKRPANMVHIVLDNSRHESTGGQATVAPAIDLCAVATACGYEHIHDISWPTELEKILDKPLNAGLTFVRARILPGYPDALPRPKEEPRELANQFSEYLKRRS
;
A
#
# COMPACT_ATOMS: atom_id res chain seq x y z
N ASN A 1 -0.30 1.41 9.86
CA ASN A 1 0.37 2.64 10.36
C ASN A 1 0.03 3.81 9.42
N GLU A 2 0.59 4.99 9.63
CA GLU A 2 0.28 6.21 8.88
C GLU A 2 0.76 6.16 7.43
N GLY A 3 1.90 5.52 7.17
CA GLY A 3 2.33 5.30 5.80
C GLY A 3 1.39 4.35 5.04
N ASP A 4 0.82 3.34 5.72
CA ASP A 4 -0.17 2.44 5.13
C ASP A 4 -1.45 3.20 4.81
N ALA A 5 -1.87 4.14 5.68
CA ALA A 5 -3.02 5.01 5.44
C ALA A 5 -2.83 5.88 4.18
N VAL A 6 -1.63 6.43 3.97
CA VAL A 6 -1.28 7.15 2.74
C VAL A 6 -1.35 6.23 1.52
N ALA A 7 -0.85 5.00 1.61
CA ALA A 7 -0.91 4.04 0.51
C ALA A 7 -2.34 3.60 0.16
N ILE A 8 -3.18 3.34 1.17
CA ILE A 8 -4.61 3.03 0.98
C ILE A 8 -5.32 4.21 0.29
N ALA A 9 -5.11 5.45 0.78
CA ALA A 9 -5.68 6.64 0.17
C ALA A 9 -5.20 6.83 -1.28
N SER A 10 -3.95 6.51 -1.57
CA SER A 10 -3.37 6.55 -2.92
C SER A 10 -4.01 5.53 -3.86
N GLY A 11 -4.33 4.32 -3.35
CA GLY A 11 -5.04 3.31 -4.12
C GLY A 11 -6.45 3.77 -4.51
N ASN A 12 -7.16 4.39 -3.56
CA ASN A 12 -8.46 5.00 -3.80
C ASN A 12 -8.38 6.15 -4.84
N GLN A 13 -7.32 6.97 -4.75
CA GLN A 13 -7.02 8.03 -5.72
C GLN A 13 -6.82 7.50 -7.14
N LEU A 14 -6.02 6.43 -7.30
CA LEU A 14 -5.80 5.80 -8.61
C LEU A 14 -7.08 5.22 -9.19
N ALA A 15 -8.00 4.73 -8.35
CA ALA A 15 -9.32 4.25 -8.77
C ALA A 15 -10.30 5.37 -9.20
N GLY A 16 -9.94 6.64 -8.99
CA GLY A 16 -10.75 7.80 -9.38
C GLY A 16 -11.53 8.48 -8.24
N HIS A 17 -11.31 8.10 -6.98
CA HIS A 17 -11.95 8.71 -5.81
C HIS A 17 -10.97 9.54 -5.01
N ARG A 18 -11.42 10.63 -4.37
CA ARG A 18 -10.52 11.42 -3.51
C ARG A 18 -10.10 10.61 -2.27
N GLY A 19 -8.80 10.46 -2.06
CA GLY A 19 -8.23 9.85 -0.87
C GLY A 19 -7.90 10.88 0.22
N VAL A 20 -8.24 10.57 1.47
CA VAL A 20 -7.84 11.34 2.66
C VAL A 20 -7.11 10.42 3.63
N ALA A 21 -5.95 10.87 4.13
CA ALA A 21 -5.25 10.22 5.24
C ALA A 21 -5.15 11.19 6.43
N MET A 22 -5.58 10.74 7.60
CA MET A 22 -5.57 11.55 8.83
C MET A 22 -4.76 10.86 9.92
N PHE A 23 -3.83 11.59 10.52
CA PHE A 23 -2.97 11.09 11.60
C PHE A 23 -2.31 12.23 12.38
N GLN A 24 -1.73 11.92 13.54
CA GLN A 24 -0.96 12.86 14.34
C GLN A 24 0.40 13.16 13.70
N ASN A 25 0.96 14.36 13.91
CA ASN A 25 2.19 14.80 13.26
C ASN A 25 3.39 13.85 13.41
N SER A 26 3.52 13.09 14.50
CA SER A 26 4.55 12.04 14.66
C SER A 26 4.48 10.97 13.56
N GLY A 27 3.28 10.70 13.07
CA GLY A 27 2.98 9.83 11.96
C GLY A 27 3.61 10.26 10.64
N LEU A 28 4.01 11.53 10.50
CA LEU A 28 4.80 11.98 9.34
C LEU A 28 6.09 11.17 9.21
N GLY A 29 6.71 10.73 10.31
CA GLY A 29 7.89 9.86 10.28
C GLY A 29 7.66 8.56 9.50
N ASN A 30 6.51 7.91 9.69
CA ASN A 30 6.13 6.70 8.93
C ASN A 30 5.65 7.03 7.51
N ALA A 31 5.07 8.22 7.32
CA ALA A 31 4.52 8.67 6.05
C ALA A 31 5.57 9.24 5.09
N VAL A 32 6.78 9.59 5.55
CA VAL A 32 7.85 10.12 4.67
C VAL A 32 8.07 9.22 3.45
N ASN A 33 8.21 7.91 3.67
CA ASN A 33 8.49 6.96 2.60
C ASN A 33 7.42 6.96 1.49
N PRO A 34 6.11 6.72 1.78
CA PRO A 34 5.08 6.80 0.76
C PRO A 34 4.91 8.20 0.14
N LEU A 35 5.00 9.27 0.93
CA LEU A 35 4.83 10.63 0.41
C LEU A 35 5.92 11.00 -0.61
N THR A 36 7.18 10.71 -0.29
CA THR A 36 8.34 11.11 -1.10
C THR A 36 8.63 10.15 -2.26
N SER A 37 8.43 8.85 -2.08
CA SER A 37 8.85 7.84 -3.05
C SER A 37 7.73 7.20 -3.85
N MET A 38 6.46 7.46 -3.50
CA MET A 38 5.29 7.05 -4.28
C MET A 38 4.43 8.26 -4.66
N ASN A 39 3.84 9.00 -3.72
CA ASN A 39 2.92 10.09 -4.07
C ASN A 39 3.60 11.19 -4.88
N HIS A 40 4.76 11.66 -4.45
CA HIS A 40 5.53 12.66 -5.20
C HIS A 40 6.01 12.09 -6.55
N THR A 41 6.61 10.90 -6.54
CA THR A 41 7.17 10.22 -7.74
C THR A 41 6.11 10.01 -8.83
N PHE A 42 4.98 9.39 -8.48
CA PHE A 42 3.91 9.05 -9.41
C PHE A 42 2.91 10.18 -9.61
N ARG A 43 3.07 11.32 -8.91
CA ARG A 43 2.11 12.43 -8.91
C ARG A 43 0.69 11.96 -8.56
N ILE A 44 0.57 11.28 -7.41
CA ILE A 44 -0.71 10.81 -6.88
C ILE A 44 -1.14 11.76 -5.75
N PRO A 45 -2.13 12.64 -5.98
CA PRO A 45 -2.55 13.59 -4.97
C PRO A 45 -3.41 12.91 -3.89
N VAL A 46 -3.06 13.13 -2.63
CA VAL A 46 -3.86 12.73 -1.48
C VAL A 46 -3.99 13.91 -0.52
N LEU A 47 -5.15 14.05 0.12
CA LEU A 47 -5.34 15.05 1.15
C LEU A 47 -4.86 14.47 2.49
N LEU A 48 -3.99 15.21 3.19
CA LEU A 48 -3.52 14.87 4.52
C LEU A 48 -4.21 15.78 5.55
N ILE A 49 -4.65 15.21 6.66
CA ILE A 49 -5.01 15.95 7.86
C ILE A 49 -4.04 15.54 8.95
N VAL A 50 -3.12 16.44 9.28
CA VAL A 50 -2.04 16.22 10.24
C VAL A 50 -2.39 16.93 11.54
N THR A 51 -2.79 16.20 12.58
CA THR A 51 -3.09 16.81 13.88
C THR A 51 -1.79 17.18 14.60
N LEU A 52 -1.69 18.42 15.07
CA LEU A 52 -0.48 19.00 15.64
C LEU A 52 -0.43 18.80 17.16
N ARG A 53 0.60 18.10 17.62
CA ARG A 53 1.04 18.03 19.01
C ARG A 53 2.37 18.76 19.18
N GLY A 54 2.58 19.38 20.35
CA GLY A 54 3.75 20.20 20.64
C GLY A 54 3.79 21.53 19.89
N GLU A 55 2.65 22.19 19.70
CA GLU A 55 2.58 23.48 18.98
C GLU A 55 3.58 24.51 19.57
N PRO A 56 4.47 25.11 18.74
CA PRO A 56 5.38 26.16 19.20
C PRO A 56 4.63 27.36 19.79
N GLY A 57 4.97 27.73 21.02
CA GLY A 57 4.28 28.79 21.76
C GLY A 57 2.89 28.41 22.27
N GLY A 58 2.45 27.16 22.04
CA GLY A 58 1.21 26.61 22.57
C GLY A 58 1.33 26.12 24.02
N PRO A 59 0.25 25.58 24.59
CA PRO A 59 0.25 25.00 25.93
C PRO A 59 1.27 23.86 26.06
N ALA A 60 1.74 23.63 27.29
CA ALA A 60 2.60 22.50 27.59
C ALA A 60 1.97 21.17 27.12
N ASP A 61 2.77 20.36 26.44
CA ASP A 61 2.39 19.05 25.92
C ASP A 61 3.40 17.99 26.42
N ALA A 62 3.15 16.72 26.14
CA ALA A 62 4.00 15.63 26.56
C ALA A 62 5.43 15.75 25.97
N PRO A 63 6.49 15.39 26.72
CA PRO A 63 7.88 15.65 26.35
C PRO A 63 8.29 15.15 24.96
N GLN A 64 7.74 14.02 24.52
CA GLN A 64 8.02 13.44 23.20
C GLN A 64 7.58 14.34 22.03
N HIS A 65 6.69 15.31 22.27
CA HIS A 65 6.24 16.26 21.24
C HIS A 65 7.16 17.48 21.10
N GLY A 66 8.13 17.66 22.01
CA GLY A 66 8.96 18.86 22.10
C GLY A 66 9.74 19.20 20.83
N LEU A 67 10.21 18.19 20.10
CA LEU A 67 10.84 18.40 18.77
C LEU A 67 9.81 18.26 17.63
N MET A 68 8.93 17.26 17.72
CA MET A 68 8.02 16.91 16.63
C MET A 68 7.09 18.07 16.24
N GLY A 69 6.58 18.83 17.22
CA GLY A 69 5.74 19.99 16.97
C GLY A 69 6.45 21.09 16.19
N PRO A 70 7.57 21.64 16.68
CA PRO A 70 8.35 22.66 15.97
C PRO A 70 8.79 22.30 14.56
N ILE A 71 9.10 21.02 14.28
CA ILE A 71 9.58 20.62 12.95
C ILE A 71 8.46 20.20 11.99
N THR A 72 7.20 20.15 12.42
CA THR A 72 6.11 19.55 11.61
C THR A 72 5.96 20.19 10.24
N THR A 73 5.93 21.53 10.18
CA THR A 73 5.79 22.27 8.93
C THR A 73 7.07 22.18 8.09
N SER A 74 8.24 22.24 8.73
CA SER A 74 9.52 22.04 8.05
C SER A 74 9.64 20.66 7.41
N MET A 75 9.08 19.61 8.03
CA MET A 75 9.02 18.28 7.42
C MET A 75 8.13 18.28 6.17
N LEU A 76 6.96 18.93 6.20
CA LEU A 76 6.07 19.06 5.05
C LEU A 76 6.76 19.85 3.92
N ASP A 77 7.41 20.96 4.25
CA ASP A 77 8.19 21.77 3.28
C ASP A 77 9.33 20.95 2.66
N THR A 78 10.07 20.19 3.48
CA THR A 78 11.16 19.32 3.02
C THR A 78 10.67 18.23 2.06
N MET A 79 9.50 17.65 2.35
CA MET A 79 8.86 16.66 1.48
C MET A 79 8.16 17.29 0.25
N GLN A 80 8.17 18.63 0.14
CA GLN A 80 7.47 19.39 -0.90
C GLN A 80 5.96 19.12 -0.92
N VAL A 81 5.36 18.96 0.28
CA VAL A 81 3.92 18.84 0.46
C VAL A 81 3.38 20.22 0.81
N LYS A 82 2.60 20.82 -0.10
CA LYS A 82 1.94 22.10 0.18
C LYS A 82 1.00 21.94 1.37
N TRP A 83 1.01 22.92 2.27
CA TRP A 83 0.19 22.85 3.46
C TRP A 83 -0.40 24.20 3.87
N GLU A 84 -1.52 24.14 4.59
CA GLU A 84 -2.16 25.27 5.28
C GLU A 84 -2.54 24.81 6.70
N TYR A 85 -2.72 25.74 7.64
CA TYR A 85 -3.37 25.39 8.90
C TYR A 85 -4.85 25.03 8.65
N PHE A 86 -5.36 24.02 9.35
CA PHE A 86 -6.78 23.69 9.31
C PHE A 86 -7.60 24.86 9.88
N PRO A 87 -8.69 25.31 9.22
CA PRO A 87 -9.49 26.44 9.69
C PRO A 87 -10.11 26.20 11.07
N SER A 88 -10.22 27.25 11.88
CA SER A 88 -10.92 27.22 13.18
C SER A 88 -12.39 27.64 13.09
N GLU A 89 -12.78 28.31 12.00
CA GLU A 89 -14.15 28.79 11.77
C GLU A 89 -14.85 27.90 10.75
N ALA A 90 -16.09 27.51 11.03
CA ALA A 90 -16.85 26.60 10.18
C ALA A 90 -17.04 27.15 8.75
N ALA A 91 -17.22 28.46 8.61
CA ALA A 91 -17.39 29.14 7.32
C ALA A 91 -16.14 29.05 6.41
N GLU A 92 -14.95 28.84 6.99
CA GLU A 92 -13.68 28.80 6.26
C GLU A 92 -13.29 27.39 5.80
N ILE A 93 -13.98 26.34 6.27
CA ILE A 93 -13.68 24.94 5.95
C ILE A 93 -13.87 24.67 4.46
N GLU A 94 -15.02 25.02 3.90
CA GLU A 94 -15.31 24.77 2.49
C GLU A 94 -14.35 25.56 1.55
N PRO A 95 -14.11 26.87 1.74
CA PRO A 95 -13.09 27.60 1.00
C PRO A 95 -11.70 26.96 1.06
N ALA A 96 -11.27 26.49 2.24
CA ALA A 96 -9.98 25.83 2.40
C ALA A 96 -9.92 24.51 1.62
N LEU A 97 -10.94 23.66 1.73
CA LEU A 97 -11.03 22.42 0.95
C LEU A 97 -11.01 22.69 -0.57
N ARG A 98 -11.70 23.73 -1.04
CA ARG A 98 -11.67 24.14 -2.46
C ARG A 98 -10.26 24.53 -2.91
N ARG A 99 -9.48 25.24 -2.08
CA ARG A 99 -8.07 25.57 -2.38
C ARG A 99 -7.21 24.31 -2.44
N ALA A 100 -7.36 23.41 -1.48
CA ALA A 100 -6.62 22.14 -1.44
C ALA A 100 -6.92 21.28 -2.68
N VAL A 101 -8.19 21.11 -3.04
CA VAL A 101 -8.61 20.35 -4.24
C VAL A 101 -8.08 21.01 -5.51
N LYS A 102 -8.19 22.34 -5.65
CA LYS A 102 -7.66 23.08 -6.80
C LYS A 102 -6.16 22.84 -6.98
N TYR A 103 -5.39 22.88 -5.89
CA TYR A 103 -3.95 22.60 -5.92
C TYR A 103 -3.67 21.14 -6.32
N MET A 104 -4.34 20.18 -5.68
CA MET A 104 -4.17 18.76 -5.96
C MET A 104 -4.49 18.42 -7.43
N ASP A 105 -5.50 19.06 -8.02
CA ASP A 105 -5.85 18.86 -9.43
C ASP A 105 -4.84 19.49 -10.38
N ALA A 106 -4.34 20.68 -10.07
CA ALA A 106 -3.36 21.37 -10.91
C ALA A 106 -1.98 20.68 -10.88
N GLU A 107 -1.50 20.35 -9.68
CA GLU A 107 -0.13 19.88 -9.48
C GLU A 107 -0.01 18.36 -9.43
N SER A 108 -1.13 17.64 -9.21
CA SER A 108 -1.14 16.19 -8.97
C SER A 108 -0.22 15.80 -7.80
N LEU A 109 -0.14 16.67 -6.77
CA LEU A 109 0.69 16.49 -5.58
C LEU A 109 -0.16 16.46 -4.31
N PRO A 110 0.30 15.81 -3.23
CA PRO A 110 -0.39 15.85 -1.94
C PRO A 110 -0.54 17.26 -1.38
N PHE A 111 -1.61 17.47 -0.62
CA PHE A 111 -1.86 18.70 0.14
C PHE A 111 -2.11 18.34 1.61
N ALA A 112 -1.59 19.12 2.55
CA ALA A 112 -1.80 18.87 3.98
C ALA A 112 -2.52 20.03 4.68
N PHE A 113 -3.46 19.70 5.56
CA PHE A 113 -3.90 20.59 6.62
C PHE A 113 -3.19 20.24 7.93
N VAL A 114 -2.56 21.22 8.54
CA VAL A 114 -2.01 21.10 9.91
C VAL A 114 -3.07 21.56 10.89
N MET A 115 -3.65 20.63 11.65
CA MET A 115 -4.77 20.88 12.55
C MET A 115 -4.27 21.12 13.97
N LYS A 116 -4.39 22.36 14.46
CA LYS A 116 -4.04 22.72 15.84
C LYS A 116 -5.04 22.16 16.83
N LYS A 117 -4.62 22.04 18.09
CA LYS A 117 -5.53 21.69 19.18
C LYS A 117 -6.63 22.76 19.29
N GLY A 118 -7.89 22.34 19.33
CA GLY A 118 -9.03 23.25 19.43
C GLY A 118 -9.55 23.78 18.09
N SER A 119 -8.94 23.44 16.94
CA SER A 119 -9.50 23.76 15.62
C SER A 119 -10.86 23.10 15.36
N VAL A 120 -11.19 22.02 16.06
CA VAL A 120 -12.49 21.36 16.04
C VAL A 120 -12.97 21.15 17.47
N SER A 121 -14.29 21.24 17.68
CA SER A 121 -14.89 21.00 19.00
C SER A 121 -14.64 19.57 19.47
N PRO A 122 -14.52 19.32 20.79
CA PRO A 122 -14.45 17.96 21.33
C PRO A 122 -15.63 17.13 20.85
N TYR A 123 -15.35 15.90 20.41
CA TYR A 123 -16.35 14.94 20.00
C TYR A 123 -16.08 13.61 20.70
N GLU A 124 -17.07 13.10 21.42
CA GLU A 124 -16.96 11.79 22.06
C GLU A 124 -17.03 10.68 21.01
N HIS A 125 -15.94 9.95 20.85
CA HIS A 125 -15.90 8.81 19.95
C HIS A 125 -16.67 7.62 20.56
N ARG A 126 -17.95 7.47 20.19
CA ARG A 126 -18.84 6.40 20.70
C ARG A 126 -18.84 5.12 19.86
N GLN A 127 -18.18 5.10 18.71
CA GLN A 127 -18.10 3.90 17.88
C GLN A 127 -16.93 3.03 18.32
N LEU A 128 -17.21 1.89 18.96
CA LEU A 128 -16.26 0.79 19.01
C LEU A 128 -16.32 0.06 17.66
N LEU A 129 -15.17 -0.35 17.14
CA LEU A 129 -15.17 -1.26 15.99
C LEU A 129 -15.82 -2.57 16.44
N PRO A 130 -16.77 -3.13 15.67
CA PRO A 130 -17.38 -4.40 16.03
C PRO A 130 -16.32 -5.49 16.07
N GLU A 131 -16.47 -6.46 16.97
CA GLU A 131 -15.70 -7.69 16.89
C GLU A 131 -16.00 -8.39 15.55
N VAL A 132 -14.95 -8.66 14.79
CA VAL A 132 -15.06 -9.38 13.53
C VAL A 132 -14.63 -10.83 13.79
N PRO A 133 -15.53 -11.82 13.60
CA PRO A 133 -15.16 -13.22 13.76
C PRO A 133 -13.96 -13.59 12.87
N MET A 134 -13.01 -14.30 13.45
CA MET A 134 -11.86 -14.82 12.73
C MET A 134 -12.29 -15.95 11.79
N PRO A 135 -11.84 -15.97 10.53
CA PRO A 135 -12.09 -17.08 9.64
C PRO A 135 -11.52 -18.37 10.23
N ARG A 136 -12.29 -19.46 10.15
CA ARG A 136 -11.79 -20.79 10.51
C ARG A 136 -10.93 -21.33 9.38
N VAL A 137 -9.66 -20.93 9.33
CA VAL A 137 -8.69 -21.47 8.39
C VAL A 137 -8.10 -22.75 8.97
N LYS A 138 -8.24 -23.87 8.27
CA LYS A 138 -7.49 -25.09 8.60
C LYS A 138 -6.03 -24.84 8.24
N VAL A 139 -5.18 -24.61 9.24
CA VAL A 139 -3.73 -24.64 9.06
C VAL A 139 -3.37 -26.06 8.63
N ARG A 140 -3.03 -26.24 7.35
CA ARG A 140 -2.52 -27.53 6.88
C ARG A 140 -1.09 -27.65 7.40
N SER A 141 -0.88 -28.57 8.33
CA SER A 141 0.46 -29.12 8.59
C SER A 141 0.87 -29.95 7.38
N SER A 142 1.47 -29.30 6.39
CA SER A 142 2.27 -29.97 5.38
C SER A 142 3.74 -29.75 5.71
N SER A 143 4.60 -30.66 5.25
CA SER A 143 6.04 -30.38 5.17
C SER A 143 6.24 -29.02 4.48
N VAL A 144 7.14 -28.21 5.01
CA VAL A 144 7.48 -26.91 4.42
C VAL A 144 7.94 -27.15 2.98
N PRO A 145 7.23 -26.63 1.96
CA PRO A 145 7.62 -26.86 0.58
C PRO A 145 8.98 -26.19 0.33
N GLN A 146 9.91 -26.92 -0.26
CA GLN A 146 11.21 -26.37 -0.65
C GLN A 146 11.03 -25.50 -1.91
N PRO A 147 11.73 -24.35 -2.01
CA PRO A 147 11.71 -23.53 -3.22
C PRO A 147 12.33 -24.29 -4.39
N GLN A 148 11.69 -24.26 -5.55
CA GLN A 148 12.12 -24.98 -6.75
C GLN A 148 12.35 -24.08 -7.96
N VAL A 149 11.66 -22.93 -8.00
CA VAL A 149 11.67 -21.99 -9.12
C VAL A 149 12.09 -20.60 -8.65
N ARG A 150 12.47 -19.71 -9.57
CA ARG A 150 12.79 -18.32 -9.24
C ARG A 150 11.55 -17.45 -9.35
N ARG A 151 11.75 -16.16 -9.10
CA ARG A 151 10.72 -15.11 -9.21
C ARG A 151 10.12 -15.05 -10.61
N THR A 152 10.94 -15.16 -11.65
CA THR A 152 10.52 -15.09 -13.05
C THR A 152 9.40 -16.09 -13.37
N GLU A 153 9.53 -17.36 -12.97
CA GLU A 153 8.55 -18.39 -13.29
C GLU A 153 7.21 -18.15 -12.57
N MET A 154 7.23 -17.67 -11.33
CA MET A 154 6.01 -17.27 -10.62
C MET A 154 5.33 -16.07 -11.30
N LEU A 155 6.11 -15.09 -11.77
CA LEU A 155 5.59 -13.94 -12.48
C LEU A 155 5.03 -14.31 -13.88
N GLN A 156 5.61 -15.31 -14.55
CA GLN A 156 5.07 -15.87 -15.80
C GLN A 156 3.68 -16.51 -15.59
N ALA A 157 3.49 -17.25 -14.48
CA ALA A 157 2.18 -17.78 -14.10
C ALA A 157 1.17 -16.65 -13.83
N VAL A 158 1.57 -15.60 -13.10
CA VAL A 158 0.73 -14.41 -12.89
C VAL A 158 0.35 -13.77 -14.23
N GLN A 159 1.31 -13.63 -15.16
CA GLN A 159 1.03 -13.03 -16.46
C GLN A 159 0.10 -13.84 -17.34
N SER A 160 0.20 -15.17 -17.28
CA SER A 160 -0.60 -16.07 -18.10
C SER A 160 -2.02 -16.28 -17.54
N HIS A 161 -2.21 -16.14 -16.22
CA HIS A 161 -3.49 -16.41 -15.54
C HIS A 161 -4.17 -15.15 -14.96
N SER A 162 -3.56 -13.98 -15.07
CA SER A 162 -4.27 -12.71 -14.83
C SER A 162 -5.12 -12.36 -16.04
N ARG A 163 -6.35 -11.93 -15.75
CA ARG A 163 -7.31 -11.47 -16.78
C ARG A 163 -6.98 -10.04 -17.17
N ALA A 164 -7.36 -9.65 -18.39
CA ALA A 164 -7.23 -8.26 -18.83
C ALA A 164 -8.05 -7.26 -17.98
N SER A 165 -8.96 -7.74 -17.13
CA SER A 165 -9.75 -6.97 -16.16
C SER A 165 -9.16 -6.96 -14.75
N ASP A 166 -8.17 -7.80 -14.45
CA ASP A 166 -7.53 -7.83 -13.14
C ASP A 166 -6.64 -6.61 -12.97
N ILE A 167 -6.39 -6.20 -11.74
CA ILE A 167 -5.44 -5.16 -11.39
C ILE A 167 -4.20 -5.86 -10.82
N VAL A 168 -3.02 -5.65 -11.40
CA VAL A 168 -1.80 -6.34 -10.96
C VAL A 168 -0.76 -5.33 -10.50
N LEU A 169 -0.34 -5.43 -9.25
CA LEU A 169 0.58 -4.48 -8.63
C LEU A 169 1.89 -5.18 -8.32
N GLY A 170 3.00 -4.68 -8.87
CA GLY A 170 4.34 -5.11 -8.52
C GLY A 170 4.94 -4.21 -7.44
N THR A 171 5.45 -4.80 -6.35
CA THR A 171 6.21 -4.05 -5.34
C THR A 171 7.55 -3.52 -5.87
N THR A 172 8.15 -2.63 -5.09
CA THR A 172 9.47 -2.02 -5.36
C THR A 172 10.59 -3.04 -5.47
N GLY A 173 11.69 -2.63 -6.10
CA GLY A 173 12.83 -3.47 -6.37
C GLY A 173 12.66 -4.24 -7.68
N TYR A 174 13.00 -5.53 -7.65
CA TYR A 174 13.06 -6.34 -8.87
C TYR A 174 11.72 -6.98 -9.25
N THR A 175 10.76 -7.14 -8.32
CA THR A 175 9.44 -7.72 -8.63
C THR A 175 8.69 -6.92 -9.70
N GLY A 176 8.51 -5.61 -9.51
CA GLY A 176 7.88 -4.76 -10.53
C GLY A 176 8.64 -4.71 -11.85
N ARG A 177 9.98 -4.74 -11.81
CA ARG A 177 10.82 -4.71 -13.02
C ARG A 177 10.76 -6.01 -13.83
N GLU A 178 10.76 -7.15 -13.16
CA GLU A 178 10.58 -8.45 -13.82
C GLU A 178 9.18 -8.58 -14.41
N LEU A 179 8.14 -8.13 -13.70
CA LEU A 179 6.79 -8.10 -14.24
C LEU A 179 6.72 -7.24 -15.52
N TYR A 180 7.31 -6.05 -15.50
CA TYR A 180 7.39 -5.17 -16.68
C TYR A 180 8.17 -5.82 -17.84
N ALA A 181 9.27 -6.51 -17.53
CA ALA A 181 10.11 -7.18 -18.52
C ALA A 181 9.41 -8.34 -19.24
N LEU A 182 8.49 -9.03 -18.56
CA LEU A 182 7.69 -10.10 -19.17
C LEU A 182 6.74 -9.54 -20.23
N GLU A 183 5.90 -8.58 -19.85
CA GLU A 183 5.00 -7.86 -20.76
C GLU A 183 4.30 -6.73 -19.99
N HIS A 184 4.49 -5.48 -20.42
CA HIS A 184 3.75 -4.34 -19.89
C HIS A 184 2.28 -4.35 -20.36
N ARG A 185 1.35 -4.21 -19.40
CA ARG A 185 -0.10 -4.08 -19.66
C ARG A 185 -0.68 -2.86 -18.92
N GLN A 186 -1.73 -2.25 -19.47
CA GLN A 186 -2.39 -1.06 -18.86
C GLN A 186 -3.01 -1.30 -17.49
N ASN A 187 -3.26 -2.57 -17.14
CA ASN A 187 -3.83 -2.99 -15.86
C ASN A 187 -2.76 -3.29 -14.80
N GLN A 188 -1.49 -2.98 -15.10
CA GLN A 188 -0.37 -3.19 -14.21
C GLN A 188 0.18 -1.88 -13.66
N PHE A 189 0.57 -1.90 -12.40
CA PHE A 189 1.27 -0.79 -11.76
C PHE A 189 2.55 -1.31 -11.08
N TYR A 190 3.67 -0.65 -11.34
CA TYR A 190 4.98 -1.06 -10.82
C TYR A 190 5.44 0.00 -9.83
N MET A 191 5.25 -0.27 -8.54
CA MET A 191 5.60 0.67 -7.49
C MET A 191 7.13 0.79 -7.42
N ILE A 192 7.68 2.01 -7.61
CA ILE A 192 9.13 2.23 -7.66
C ILE A 192 9.74 2.37 -6.25
N GLY A 193 9.04 3.02 -5.33
CA GLY A 193 9.48 3.23 -3.94
C GLY A 193 8.54 2.61 -2.92
N SER A 194 8.54 3.14 -1.70
CA SER A 194 7.49 2.82 -0.69
C SER A 194 7.41 1.35 -0.32
N MET A 195 8.57 0.74 -0.10
CA MET A 195 8.68 -0.65 0.35
C MET A 195 7.72 -0.95 1.51
N GLY A 196 7.01 -2.08 1.42
CA GLY A 196 5.95 -2.52 2.33
C GLY A 196 4.56 -1.96 2.04
N CYS A 197 4.40 -1.04 1.07
CA CYS A 197 3.11 -0.38 0.83
C CYS A 197 2.22 -1.05 -0.22
N VAL A 198 2.71 -2.03 -1.01
CA VAL A 198 1.95 -2.57 -2.15
C VAL A 198 0.62 -3.19 -1.71
N SER A 199 0.61 -3.90 -0.58
CA SER A 199 -0.60 -4.53 -0.04
C SER A 199 -1.61 -3.50 0.49
N SER A 200 -1.14 -2.36 0.98
CA SER A 200 -1.98 -1.23 1.42
C SER A 200 -2.55 -0.46 0.23
N LEU A 201 -1.74 -0.24 -0.82
CA LEU A 201 -2.19 0.31 -2.09
C LEU A 201 -3.27 -0.59 -2.73
N ALA A 202 -3.03 -1.90 -2.72
CA ALA A 202 -3.96 -2.92 -3.18
C ALA A 202 -5.29 -2.88 -2.41
N LEU A 203 -5.25 -2.74 -1.08
CA LEU A 203 -6.46 -2.61 -0.27
C LEU A 203 -7.29 -1.40 -0.69
N GLY A 204 -6.65 -0.24 -0.91
CA GLY A 204 -7.34 0.96 -1.40
C GLY A 204 -8.04 0.73 -2.75
N LEU A 205 -7.36 0.08 -3.69
CA LEU A 205 -7.92 -0.28 -4.99
C LEU A 205 -9.05 -1.31 -4.87
N ALA A 206 -8.89 -2.33 -4.03
CA ALA A 206 -9.85 -3.42 -3.87
C ALA A 206 -11.17 -2.91 -3.27
N LEU A 207 -11.10 -1.98 -2.31
CA LEU A 207 -12.28 -1.34 -1.73
C LEU A 207 -12.97 -0.38 -2.72
N ALA A 208 -12.21 0.31 -3.56
CA ALA A 208 -12.74 1.23 -4.55
C ALA A 208 -13.34 0.54 -5.79
N LYS A 209 -12.81 -0.64 -6.14
CA LYS A 209 -13.19 -1.41 -7.33
C LYS A 209 -13.56 -2.85 -6.96
N PRO A 210 -14.65 -3.09 -6.21
CA PRO A 210 -15.06 -4.44 -5.76
C PRO A 210 -15.40 -5.40 -6.93
N GLY A 211 -15.67 -4.86 -8.13
CA GLY A 211 -15.91 -5.63 -9.35
C GLY A 211 -14.64 -6.11 -10.07
N LEU A 212 -13.45 -5.67 -9.64
CA LEU A 212 -12.17 -6.02 -10.26
C LEU A 212 -11.31 -6.79 -9.26
N ARG A 213 -10.64 -7.86 -9.71
CA ARG A 213 -9.70 -8.60 -8.86
C ARG A 213 -8.40 -7.82 -8.73
N VAL A 214 -7.88 -7.68 -7.52
CA VAL A 214 -6.61 -7.01 -7.24
C VAL A 214 -5.56 -8.04 -6.81
N ILE A 215 -4.48 -8.15 -7.57
CA ILE A 215 -3.35 -9.03 -7.34
C ILE A 215 -2.16 -8.18 -6.89
N ALA A 216 -1.76 -8.30 -5.63
CA ALA A 216 -0.61 -7.61 -5.06
C ALA A 216 0.59 -8.55 -4.98
N LEU A 217 1.63 -8.25 -5.76
CA LEU A 217 2.90 -8.98 -5.76
C LEU A 217 3.88 -8.28 -4.83
N ASP A 218 4.08 -8.87 -3.67
CA ASP A 218 4.95 -8.37 -2.61
C ASP A 218 6.21 -9.27 -2.46
N GLY A 219 7.16 -8.80 -1.65
CA GLY A 219 8.34 -9.58 -1.25
C GLY A 219 8.32 -9.82 0.26
N ASP A 220 8.97 -10.90 0.70
CA ASP A 220 9.08 -11.25 2.12
C ASP A 220 9.66 -10.10 2.96
N GLY A 221 10.75 -9.48 2.49
CA GLY A 221 11.35 -8.33 3.17
C GLY A 221 10.44 -7.11 3.26
N SER A 222 9.59 -6.90 2.25
CA SER A 222 8.63 -5.80 2.17
C SER A 222 7.48 -6.01 3.14
N VAL A 223 6.95 -7.25 3.22
CA VAL A 223 5.96 -7.65 4.23
C VAL A 223 6.53 -7.52 5.64
N LEU A 224 7.76 -7.97 5.89
CA LEU A 224 8.40 -7.86 7.21
C LEU A 224 8.53 -6.41 7.66
N MET A 225 8.85 -5.48 6.74
CA MET A 225 8.98 -4.05 7.05
C MET A 225 7.65 -3.41 7.48
N ARG A 226 6.51 -3.90 6.97
CA ARG A 226 5.18 -3.34 7.23
C ARG A 226 4.13 -4.39 7.56
N MET A 227 4.50 -5.36 8.40
CA MET A 227 3.64 -6.51 8.71
C MET A 227 2.28 -6.13 9.33
N GLY A 228 2.22 -4.98 10.02
CA GLY A 228 0.96 -4.43 10.56
C GLY A 228 -0.12 -4.17 9.50
N ALA A 229 0.25 -4.03 8.21
CA ALA A 229 -0.71 -3.92 7.12
C ALA A 229 -1.59 -5.18 6.97
N LEU A 230 -1.08 -6.36 7.33
CA LEU A 230 -1.85 -7.61 7.27
C LEU A 230 -3.10 -7.56 8.15
N ALA A 231 -3.00 -6.98 9.35
CA ALA A 231 -4.14 -6.83 10.26
C ALA A 231 -5.21 -5.88 9.69
N THR A 232 -4.79 -4.81 9.00
CA THR A 232 -5.73 -3.88 8.35
C THR A 232 -6.43 -4.56 7.16
N ASN A 233 -5.68 -5.30 6.35
CA ASN A 233 -6.23 -6.05 5.23
C ASN A 233 -7.24 -7.10 5.70
N GLY A 234 -6.93 -7.89 6.73
CA GLY A 234 -7.84 -8.92 7.24
C GLY A 234 -9.03 -8.38 8.04
N TYR A 235 -8.93 -7.18 8.63
CA TYR A 235 -10.07 -6.47 9.19
C TYR A 235 -11.04 -5.99 8.10
N LYS A 236 -10.52 -5.40 7.01
CA LYS A 236 -11.36 -4.92 5.88
C LYS A 236 -11.86 -6.03 4.98
N ARG A 237 -11.09 -7.12 4.86
CA ARG A 237 -11.41 -8.37 4.18
C ARG A 237 -12.02 -8.19 2.77
N PRO A 238 -11.33 -7.49 1.84
CA PRO A 238 -11.82 -7.39 0.47
C PRO A 238 -11.79 -8.76 -0.22
N ALA A 239 -12.96 -9.26 -0.65
CA ALA A 239 -13.10 -10.58 -1.26
C ALA A 239 -12.41 -10.69 -2.64
N ASN A 240 -12.12 -9.57 -3.29
CA ASN A 240 -11.47 -9.46 -4.59
C ASN A 240 -9.94 -9.36 -4.53
N MET A 241 -9.30 -9.50 -3.37
CA MET A 241 -7.85 -9.28 -3.23
C MET A 241 -7.06 -10.58 -3.06
N VAL A 242 -6.00 -10.74 -3.86
CA VAL A 242 -5.00 -11.80 -3.77
C VAL A 242 -3.65 -11.16 -3.45
N HIS A 243 -3.09 -11.45 -2.28
CA HIS A 243 -1.80 -10.96 -1.81
C HIS A 243 -0.77 -12.08 -1.92
N ILE A 244 0.16 -11.95 -2.87
CA ILE A 244 1.20 -12.94 -3.17
C ILE A 244 2.53 -12.41 -2.66
N VAL A 245 3.18 -13.16 -1.78
CA VAL A 245 4.50 -12.86 -1.23
C VAL A 245 5.51 -13.79 -1.89
N LEU A 246 6.40 -13.22 -2.69
CA LEU A 246 7.52 -13.92 -3.31
C LEU A 246 8.66 -13.98 -2.30
N ASP A 247 8.86 -15.14 -1.67
CA ASP A 247 9.80 -15.35 -0.56
C ASP A 247 11.05 -16.09 -1.04
N ASN A 248 12.11 -15.32 -1.29
CA ASN A 248 13.48 -15.82 -1.51
C ASN A 248 14.36 -15.60 -0.26
N SER A 249 13.77 -15.11 0.83
CA SER A 249 14.44 -14.72 2.08
C SER A 249 15.58 -13.71 1.90
N ARG A 250 15.49 -12.81 0.91
CA ARG A 250 16.55 -11.85 0.55
C ARG A 250 16.04 -10.51 0.03
N HIS A 251 16.74 -9.44 0.40
CA HIS A 251 16.61 -8.12 -0.22
C HIS A 251 17.44 -8.02 -1.52
N GLU A 252 17.06 -8.77 -2.58
CA GLU A 252 17.85 -8.88 -3.82
C GLU A 252 18.14 -7.54 -4.50
N SER A 253 17.21 -6.59 -4.45
CA SER A 253 17.38 -5.29 -5.10
C SER A 253 18.34 -4.35 -4.39
N THR A 254 18.76 -4.64 -3.16
CA THR A 254 19.64 -3.78 -2.34
C THR A 254 20.96 -4.45 -1.97
N GLY A 255 21.34 -5.52 -2.68
CA GLY A 255 22.59 -6.25 -2.45
C GLY A 255 22.41 -7.67 -1.90
N GLY A 256 21.18 -8.17 -1.82
CA GLY A 256 20.90 -9.59 -1.55
C GLY A 256 21.14 -10.03 -0.10
N GLN A 257 21.07 -9.08 0.84
CA GLN A 257 21.14 -9.36 2.28
C GLN A 257 19.98 -10.28 2.68
N ALA A 258 20.25 -11.22 3.58
CA ALA A 258 19.23 -12.13 4.09
C ALA A 258 18.17 -11.35 4.88
N THR A 259 16.91 -11.76 4.72
CA THR A 259 15.82 -11.33 5.60
C THR A 259 15.66 -12.31 6.75
N VAL A 260 14.82 -11.94 7.72
CA VAL A 260 14.44 -12.84 8.82
C VAL A 260 13.25 -13.74 8.48
N ALA A 261 12.79 -13.75 7.22
CA ALA A 261 11.63 -14.55 6.79
C ALA A 261 11.72 -16.05 7.14
N PRO A 262 12.90 -16.72 7.08
CA PRO A 262 13.01 -18.13 7.46
C PRO A 262 12.61 -18.43 8.91
N ALA A 263 12.66 -17.44 9.81
CA ALA A 263 12.29 -17.59 11.22
C ALA A 263 10.81 -17.30 11.48
N ILE A 264 10.03 -16.86 10.47
CA ILE A 264 8.67 -16.37 10.63
C ILE A 264 7.72 -17.18 9.76
N ASP A 265 6.67 -17.74 10.37
CA ASP A 265 5.58 -18.34 9.62
C ASP A 265 4.59 -17.28 9.12
N LEU A 266 4.90 -16.67 7.98
CA LEU A 266 4.06 -15.65 7.34
C LEU A 266 2.63 -16.15 7.06
N CYS A 267 2.44 -17.44 6.79
CA CYS A 267 1.10 -18.02 6.58
C CYS A 267 0.29 -18.06 7.88
N ALA A 268 0.92 -18.44 9.00
CA ALA A 268 0.29 -18.39 10.31
C ALA A 268 -0.01 -16.94 10.74
N VAL A 269 0.89 -15.99 10.47
CA VAL A 269 0.66 -14.56 10.72
C VAL A 269 -0.53 -14.06 9.91
N ALA A 270 -0.59 -14.31 8.60
CA ALA A 270 -1.72 -13.92 7.76
C ALA A 270 -3.04 -14.54 8.24
N THR A 271 -3.00 -15.81 8.68
CA THR A 271 -4.15 -16.48 9.30
C THR A 271 -4.62 -15.74 10.55
N ALA A 272 -3.70 -15.41 11.46
CA ALA A 272 -4.00 -14.67 12.69
C ALA A 272 -4.45 -13.23 12.44
N CYS A 273 -4.12 -12.66 11.27
CA CYS A 273 -4.61 -11.35 10.84
C CYS A 273 -5.97 -11.37 10.15
N GLY A 274 -6.56 -12.55 9.86
CA GLY A 274 -7.93 -12.67 9.37
C GLY A 274 -8.07 -12.84 7.85
N TYR A 275 -7.02 -13.28 7.17
CA TYR A 275 -7.10 -13.74 5.78
C TYR A 275 -7.91 -15.06 5.71
N GLU A 276 -8.72 -15.22 4.67
CA GLU A 276 -9.68 -16.33 4.53
C GLU A 276 -9.08 -17.54 3.83
N HIS A 277 -8.19 -17.29 2.88
CA HIS A 277 -7.50 -18.33 2.12
C HIS A 277 -6.01 -18.16 2.24
N ILE A 278 -5.32 -19.24 2.63
CA ILE A 278 -3.89 -19.26 2.88
C ILE A 278 -3.27 -20.37 2.05
N HIS A 279 -2.26 -20.03 1.28
CA HIS A 279 -1.52 -20.95 0.43
C HIS A 279 -0.02 -20.78 0.67
N ASP A 280 0.69 -21.88 0.92
CA ASP A 280 2.15 -21.95 0.95
C ASP A 280 2.59 -22.88 -0.18
N ILE A 281 3.21 -22.33 -1.21
CA ILE A 281 3.44 -23.00 -2.50
C ILE A 281 4.90 -22.86 -2.93
N SER A 282 5.33 -23.73 -3.84
CA SER A 282 6.65 -23.61 -4.48
C SER A 282 6.66 -23.87 -5.98
N TRP A 283 5.49 -24.15 -6.59
CA TRP A 283 5.34 -24.36 -8.03
C TRP A 283 4.39 -23.35 -8.70
N PRO A 284 4.71 -22.89 -9.92
CA PRO A 284 3.83 -21.99 -10.69
C PRO A 284 2.43 -22.57 -10.92
N THR A 285 2.31 -23.87 -11.19
CA THR A 285 1.02 -24.54 -11.43
C THR A 285 0.07 -24.51 -10.23
N GLU A 286 0.57 -24.32 -9.01
CA GLU A 286 -0.25 -24.09 -7.83
C GLU A 286 -0.81 -22.66 -7.81
N LEU A 287 0.02 -21.69 -8.22
CA LEU A 287 -0.37 -20.28 -8.35
C LEU A 287 -1.42 -20.10 -9.46
N GLU A 288 -1.23 -20.75 -10.60
CA GLU A 288 -2.19 -20.79 -11.72
C GLU A 288 -3.59 -21.19 -11.23
N LYS A 289 -3.69 -22.31 -10.50
CA LYS A 289 -4.97 -22.79 -9.92
C LYS A 289 -5.60 -21.79 -8.95
N ILE A 290 -4.79 -21.03 -8.20
CA ILE A 290 -5.29 -19.98 -7.30
C ILE A 290 -5.85 -18.81 -8.12
N LEU A 291 -5.18 -18.42 -9.20
CA LEU A 291 -5.58 -17.33 -10.09
C LEU A 291 -6.74 -17.72 -11.03
N ASP A 292 -7.00 -19.00 -11.24
CA ASP A 292 -8.17 -19.47 -12.01
C ASP A 292 -9.48 -19.41 -11.22
N LYS A 293 -9.43 -19.22 -9.91
CA LYS A 293 -10.62 -19.04 -9.07
C LYS A 293 -11.51 -17.89 -9.55
N PRO A 294 -12.83 -17.93 -9.27
CA PRO A 294 -13.73 -16.85 -9.63
C PRO A 294 -13.36 -15.54 -8.92
N LEU A 295 -13.85 -14.41 -9.44
CA LEU A 295 -13.79 -13.13 -8.74
C LEU A 295 -14.50 -13.25 -7.37
N ASN A 296 -14.08 -12.46 -6.38
CA ASN A 296 -14.68 -12.44 -5.05
C ASN A 296 -14.60 -13.78 -4.31
N ALA A 297 -13.51 -14.51 -4.53
CA ALA A 297 -13.25 -15.78 -3.84
C ALA A 297 -12.87 -15.62 -2.37
N GLY A 298 -12.74 -14.41 -1.84
CA GLY A 298 -12.30 -14.14 -0.46
C GLY A 298 -10.87 -13.63 -0.41
N LEU A 299 -10.53 -12.91 0.66
CA LEU A 299 -9.20 -12.35 0.85
C LEU A 299 -8.16 -13.49 0.92
N THR A 300 -7.26 -13.52 -0.05
CA THR A 300 -6.31 -14.62 -0.24
C THR A 300 -4.88 -14.18 0.01
N PHE A 301 -4.14 -14.94 0.82
CA PHE A 301 -2.71 -14.84 1.03
C PHE A 301 -2.00 -16.03 0.40
N VAL A 302 -0.94 -15.76 -0.36
CA VAL A 302 -0.08 -16.78 -0.95
C VAL A 302 1.36 -16.48 -0.58
N ARG A 303 2.02 -17.37 0.16
CA ARG A 303 3.49 -17.39 0.23
C ARG A 303 4.00 -18.29 -0.89
N ALA A 304 4.65 -17.70 -1.88
CA ALA A 304 5.34 -18.41 -2.95
C ALA A 304 6.83 -18.46 -2.62
N ARG A 305 7.31 -19.62 -2.19
CA ARG A 305 8.73 -19.84 -1.87
C ARG A 305 9.52 -20.01 -3.15
N ILE A 306 10.51 -19.15 -3.34
CA ILE A 306 11.30 -19.08 -4.56
C ILE A 306 12.80 -19.14 -4.26
N LEU A 307 13.57 -19.61 -5.24
CA LEU A 307 15.01 -19.53 -5.24
C LEU A 307 15.46 -18.08 -5.50
N PRO A 308 16.59 -17.64 -4.91
CA PRO A 308 17.23 -16.40 -5.32
C PRO A 308 17.64 -16.44 -6.80
N GLY A 309 17.77 -15.26 -7.38
CA GLY A 309 18.19 -15.04 -8.76
C GLY A 309 17.23 -14.13 -9.50
N TYR A 310 17.81 -13.34 -10.40
CA TYR A 310 17.11 -12.45 -11.32
C TYR A 310 17.87 -12.41 -12.65
N PRO A 311 17.21 -12.05 -13.76
CA PRO A 311 17.88 -11.84 -15.04
C PRO A 311 18.95 -10.73 -14.99
N ASP A 312 20.09 -10.91 -15.66
CA ASP A 312 21.25 -10.00 -15.58
C ASP A 312 20.96 -8.54 -15.99
N ALA A 313 19.98 -8.33 -16.88
CA ALA A 313 19.63 -7.01 -17.42
C ALA A 313 18.13 -6.75 -17.32
N LEU A 314 17.65 -6.40 -16.11
CA LEU A 314 16.25 -6.01 -15.95
C LEU A 314 16.00 -4.59 -16.49
N PRO A 315 15.01 -4.40 -17.37
CA PRO A 315 14.62 -3.06 -17.77
C PRO A 315 14.03 -2.27 -16.58
N ARG A 316 14.00 -0.95 -16.74
CA ARG A 316 13.08 -0.09 -15.99
C ARG A 316 11.88 0.21 -16.89
N PRO A 317 10.70 0.54 -16.32
CA PRO A 317 9.62 1.12 -17.10
C PRO A 317 10.14 2.27 -17.98
N LYS A 318 9.71 2.29 -19.24
CA LYS A 318 10.13 3.32 -20.22
C LYS A 318 9.37 4.63 -20.00
N GLU A 319 8.14 4.52 -19.53
CA GLU A 319 7.25 5.60 -19.18
C GLU A 319 7.76 6.32 -17.92
N GLU A 320 7.60 7.64 -17.90
CA GLU A 320 7.84 8.38 -16.66
C GLU A 320 6.80 7.95 -15.60
N PRO A 321 7.15 7.93 -14.29
CA PRO A 321 6.24 7.44 -13.27
C PRO A 321 4.87 8.13 -13.26
N ARG A 322 4.83 9.46 -13.52
CA ARG A 322 3.58 10.22 -13.68
C ARG A 322 2.72 9.68 -14.83
N GLU A 323 3.32 9.39 -15.97
CA GLU A 323 2.61 8.90 -17.15
C GLU A 323 2.04 7.51 -16.87
N LEU A 324 2.82 6.64 -16.23
CA LEU A 324 2.40 5.31 -15.83
C LEU A 324 1.20 5.35 -14.88
N ALA A 325 1.24 6.20 -13.84
CA ALA A 325 0.13 6.37 -12.91
C ALA A 325 -1.13 6.93 -13.59
N ASN A 326 -0.97 7.89 -14.51
CA ASN A 326 -2.09 8.46 -15.25
C ASN A 326 -2.74 7.41 -16.16
N GLN A 327 -1.96 6.68 -16.95
CA GLN A 327 -2.46 5.62 -17.84
C GLN A 327 -3.19 4.53 -17.05
N PHE A 328 -2.61 4.10 -15.93
CA PHE A 328 -3.21 3.14 -15.02
C PHE A 328 -4.54 3.68 -14.42
N SER A 329 -4.56 4.92 -13.93
CA SER A 329 -5.77 5.53 -13.38
C SER A 329 -6.88 5.67 -14.43
N GLU A 330 -6.56 6.11 -15.65
CA GLU A 330 -7.52 6.20 -16.75
C GLU A 330 -8.03 4.82 -17.21
N TYR A 331 -7.18 3.79 -17.15
CA TYR A 331 -7.60 2.41 -17.35
C TYR A 331 -8.64 1.98 -16.30
N LEU A 332 -8.43 2.32 -15.02
CA LEU A 332 -9.32 1.98 -13.90
C LEU A 332 -10.63 2.77 -13.91
N LYS A 333 -10.61 4.05 -14.25
CA LYS A 333 -11.83 4.89 -14.31
C LYS A 333 -12.83 4.41 -15.36
N ARG A 334 -12.34 3.79 -16.45
CA ARG A 334 -13.17 3.21 -17.52
C ARG A 334 -13.83 1.88 -17.14
N ARG A 335 -13.54 1.34 -15.95
CA ARG A 335 -14.05 0.05 -15.48
C ARG A 335 -14.76 0.22 -14.14
N SER A 336 -15.97 -0.31 -14.04
CA SER A 336 -16.80 -0.35 -12.83
C SER A 336 -16.51 -1.61 -12.03
#